data_AF-A0A9X4QTP5-F1
#
_entry.id   AF-A0A9X4QTP5-F1
#
_cell.length_a   1.000
_cell.length_b   1.000
_cell.length_c   1.000
_cell.angle_alpha   90.00
_cell.angle_beta   90.00
_cell.angle_gamma   90.00
#
_symmetry.space_group_name_H-M   'P 1'
#
loop_
_entity.id
_entity.type
_entity.pdbx_description
1 polymer ?
#
loop_
_entity_poly.entity_id
_entity_poly.type
_entity_poly.pdbx_seq_one_letter_code
_entity_poly.pdbx_strand_id
1 'polypeptide(L)'
;MLYQNIRRPIKALIRGVQQLKKGNYAARIPVKGDNEFTFLFHKFNDMAQEIDLLVGKVYAEQLRSREATLKQLQSQINPHFLYNCLAFMKSMAVLEEKEAIIAMSVSLSKYYRYTTRNEQQLVSVREEMALVENYLRIQGLQMKRLSVSIELPDALLDKQIPRLLIQPVVENAIVHGIEPCETAGRIVIRGELGGRGEHDCRRGRRNWADGGSAKRAVPQDQPAAHGRDRLRLVERASAARLPVRRPVGLAVRSLRGRRADDHSALA
;
A
#
# COMPACT_ATOMS: atom_id res chain seq x y z
N MET A 1 30.26 -33.82 -57.32
CA MET A 1 29.28 -34.29 -56.32
C MET A 1 29.48 -33.66 -54.93
N LEU A 2 30.71 -33.56 -54.38
CA LEU A 2 30.95 -32.96 -53.04
C LEU A 2 30.48 -31.50 -52.86
N TYR A 3 30.65 -30.65 -53.87
CA TYR A 3 30.37 -29.21 -53.76
C TYR A 3 28.89 -28.89 -53.47
N GLN A 4 27.95 -29.70 -53.95
CA GLN A 4 26.52 -29.51 -53.67
C GLN A 4 26.12 -29.98 -52.26
N ASN A 5 26.81 -30.98 -51.71
CA ASN A 5 26.54 -31.53 -50.38
C ASN A 5 26.99 -30.59 -49.25
N ILE A 6 27.88 -29.64 -49.52
CA ILE A 6 28.33 -28.61 -48.56
C ILE A 6 27.57 -27.28 -48.77
N ARG A 7 27.36 -26.87 -50.03
CA ARG A 7 26.73 -25.58 -50.34
C ARG A 7 25.26 -25.49 -49.90
N ARG A 8 24.50 -26.58 -50.03
CA ARG A 8 23.06 -26.59 -49.66
C ARG A 8 22.86 -26.44 -48.14
N PRO A 9 23.54 -27.20 -47.27
CA PRO A 9 23.43 -27.04 -45.82
C PRO A 9 23.81 -25.64 -45.32
N ILE A 10 24.91 -25.07 -45.82
CA ILE A 10 25.35 -23.71 -45.44
C ILE A 10 24.28 -22.67 -45.79
N LYS A 11 23.70 -22.74 -47.00
CA LYS A 11 22.59 -21.85 -47.39
C LYS A 11 21.35 -22.03 -46.53
N ALA A 12 21.08 -23.23 -45.99
CA ALA A 12 19.98 -23.45 -45.07
C ALA A 12 20.24 -22.77 -43.71
N LEU A 13 21.46 -22.92 -43.18
CA LEU A 13 21.88 -22.28 -41.93
C LEU A 13 21.83 -20.75 -42.02
N ILE A 14 22.39 -20.17 -43.08
CA ILE A 14 22.34 -18.71 -43.31
C ILE A 14 20.89 -18.22 -43.36
N ARG A 15 19.99 -18.95 -44.03
CA ARG A 15 18.57 -18.60 -44.07
C ARG A 15 17.92 -18.70 -42.69
N GLY A 16 18.24 -19.73 -41.90
CA GLY A 16 17.76 -19.86 -40.52
C GLY A 16 18.18 -18.68 -39.66
N VAL A 17 19.47 -18.31 -39.70
CA VAL A 17 19.99 -17.15 -38.96
C VAL A 17 19.33 -15.84 -39.41
N GLN A 18 19.11 -15.64 -40.71
CA GLN A 18 18.42 -14.46 -41.22
C GLN A 18 16.96 -14.39 -40.79
N GLN A 19 16.26 -15.52 -40.68
CA GLN A 19 14.90 -15.57 -40.15
C GLN A 19 14.88 -15.20 -38.66
N LEU A 20 15.82 -15.73 -37.88
CA LEU A 20 15.98 -15.41 -36.46
C LEU A 20 16.24 -13.91 -36.25
N LYS A 21 17.14 -13.31 -37.06
CA LYS A 21 17.45 -11.87 -37.04
C LYS A 21 16.23 -10.99 -37.36
N LYS A 22 15.30 -11.48 -38.17
CA LYS A 22 14.05 -10.78 -38.53
C LYS A 22 12.94 -10.95 -37.48
N GLY A 23 13.20 -11.64 -36.36
CA GLY A 23 12.23 -11.86 -35.29
C GLY A 23 11.37 -13.11 -35.46
N ASN A 24 11.66 -13.96 -36.46
CA ASN A 24 10.98 -15.24 -36.62
C ASN A 24 11.70 -16.34 -35.82
N TYR A 25 11.47 -16.35 -34.50
CA TYR A 25 12.10 -17.30 -33.57
C TYR A 25 11.49 -18.71 -33.64
N ALA A 26 10.31 -18.87 -34.26
CA ALA A 26 9.68 -20.16 -34.53
C ALA A 26 10.30 -20.90 -35.73
N ALA A 27 11.16 -20.24 -36.53
CA ALA A 27 11.79 -20.86 -37.69
C ALA A 27 12.67 -22.05 -37.28
N ARG A 28 12.53 -23.16 -38.00
CA ARG A 28 13.36 -24.37 -37.81
C ARG A 28 13.98 -24.80 -39.13
N ILE A 29 15.20 -25.31 -39.05
CA ILE A 29 15.87 -25.92 -40.19
C ILE A 29 15.51 -27.41 -40.21
N PRO A 30 14.95 -27.93 -41.32
CA PRO A 30 14.65 -29.35 -41.43
C PRO A 30 15.94 -30.16 -41.42
N VAL A 31 16.01 -31.14 -40.53
CA VAL A 31 17.18 -32.02 -40.38
C VAL A 31 17.01 -33.23 -41.32
N LYS A 32 18.03 -33.52 -42.15
CA LYS A 32 18.06 -34.68 -43.04
C LYS A 32 19.49 -35.23 -43.16
N GLY A 33 19.61 -36.55 -43.10
CA GLY A 33 20.90 -37.25 -43.20
C GLY A 33 21.66 -37.30 -41.87
N ASP A 34 22.82 -37.95 -41.88
CA ASP A 34 23.62 -38.25 -40.69
C ASP A 34 25.07 -37.76 -40.87
N ASN A 35 25.24 -36.43 -40.94
CA ASN A 35 26.54 -35.79 -41.10
C ASN A 35 26.74 -34.65 -40.09
N GLU A 36 27.90 -34.00 -40.12
CA GLU A 36 28.26 -32.93 -39.18
C GLU A 36 27.30 -31.73 -39.25
N PHE A 37 26.61 -31.52 -40.39
CA PHE A 37 25.58 -30.48 -40.49
C PHE A 37 24.29 -30.84 -39.77
N THR A 38 23.97 -32.13 -39.63
CA THR A 38 22.85 -32.61 -38.80
C THR A 38 23.02 -32.12 -37.37
N PHE A 39 24.22 -32.25 -36.80
CA PHE A 39 24.54 -31.71 -35.47
C PHE A 39 24.35 -30.18 -35.39
N LEU A 40 24.87 -29.44 -36.38
CA LEU A 40 24.71 -27.98 -36.43
C LEU A 40 23.24 -27.54 -36.55
N PHE A 41 22.43 -28.26 -37.31
CA PHE A 41 20.99 -27.97 -37.43
C PHE A 41 20.24 -28.23 -36.14
N HIS A 42 20.54 -29.32 -35.43
CA HIS A 42 20.01 -29.56 -34.10
C HIS A 42 20.38 -28.42 -33.15
N LYS A 43 21.67 -28.04 -33.07
CA LYS A 43 22.10 -26.94 -32.20
C LYS A 43 21.49 -25.59 -32.57
N PHE A 44 21.35 -25.29 -33.85
CA PHE A 44 20.64 -24.10 -34.29
C PHE A 44 19.16 -24.12 -33.85
N ASN A 45 18.47 -25.25 -34.03
CA ASN A 45 17.07 -25.40 -33.66
C ASN A 45 16.88 -25.32 -32.14
N ASP A 46 17.77 -25.92 -31.34
CA ASP A 46 17.79 -25.83 -29.88
C ASP A 46 17.91 -24.37 -29.42
N MET A 47 18.90 -23.64 -29.96
CA MET A 47 19.09 -22.22 -29.65
C MET A 47 17.89 -21.37 -30.08
N ALA A 48 17.32 -21.63 -31.27
CA ALA A 48 16.15 -20.91 -31.75
C ALA A 48 14.92 -21.14 -30.85
N GLN A 49 14.75 -22.37 -30.34
CA GLN A 49 13.70 -22.70 -29.37
C GLN A 49 13.92 -22.01 -28.03
N GLU A 50 15.15 -22.00 -27.52
CA GLU A 50 15.46 -21.32 -26.27
C GLU A 50 15.19 -19.81 -26.37
N ILE A 51 15.59 -19.18 -27.48
CA ILE A 51 15.32 -17.77 -27.74
C ILE A 51 13.81 -17.50 -27.83
N ASP A 52 13.05 -18.33 -28.53
CA ASP A 52 11.59 -18.20 -28.64
C ASP A 52 10.90 -18.25 -27.26
N LEU A 53 11.32 -19.21 -26.41
CA LEU A 53 10.85 -19.33 -25.03
C LEU A 53 11.24 -18.11 -24.18
N LEU A 54 12.47 -17.63 -24.29
CA LEU A 54 12.96 -16.46 -23.56
C LEU A 54 12.20 -15.19 -23.97
N VAL A 55 11.96 -15.00 -25.27
CA VAL A 55 11.18 -13.88 -25.80
C VAL A 55 9.76 -13.93 -25.24
N GLY A 56 9.09 -15.09 -25.31
CA GLY A 56 7.76 -15.28 -24.72
C GLY A 56 7.72 -14.96 -23.22
N LYS A 57 8.73 -15.41 -22.46
CA LYS A 57 8.86 -15.15 -21.03
C LYS A 57 9.03 -13.66 -20.72
N VAL A 58 9.93 -12.98 -21.43
CA VAL A 58 10.17 -11.53 -21.25
C VAL A 58 8.91 -10.73 -21.58
N TYR A 59 8.21 -11.05 -22.67
CA TYR A 59 6.94 -10.41 -23.01
C TYR A 59 5.88 -10.61 -21.93
N ALA A 60 5.72 -11.84 -21.42
CA ALA A 60 4.77 -12.13 -20.36
C ALA A 60 5.09 -11.40 -19.04
N GLU A 61 6.36 -11.29 -18.67
CA GLU A 61 6.80 -10.50 -17.51
C GLU A 61 6.55 -9.00 -17.71
N GLN A 62 6.85 -8.45 -18.89
CA GLN A 62 6.58 -7.05 -19.21
C GLN A 62 5.08 -6.73 -19.15
N LEU A 63 4.24 -7.62 -19.68
CA LEU A 63 2.79 -7.45 -19.63
C LEU A 63 2.30 -7.47 -18.17
N ARG A 64 2.74 -8.46 -17.38
CA ARG A 64 2.42 -8.51 -15.94
C ARG A 64 2.88 -7.28 -15.18
N SER A 65 4.09 -6.76 -15.47
CA SER A 65 4.61 -5.54 -14.86
C SER A 65 3.79 -4.30 -15.24
N ARG A 66 3.35 -4.19 -16.50
CA ARG A 66 2.46 -3.12 -16.96
C ARG A 66 1.09 -3.20 -16.30
N GLU A 67 0.49 -4.38 -16.24
CA GLU A 67 -0.80 -4.60 -15.57
C GLU A 67 -0.72 -4.31 -14.07
N ALA A 68 0.37 -4.72 -13.41
CA ALA A 68 0.61 -4.42 -12.01
C ALA A 68 0.75 -2.90 -11.78
N THR A 69 1.51 -2.21 -12.63
CA THR A 69 1.65 -0.74 -12.59
C THR A 69 0.29 -0.06 -12.81
N LEU A 70 -0.51 -0.50 -13.79
CA LEU A 70 -1.84 0.04 -14.04
C LEU A 70 -2.78 -0.18 -12.85
N LYS A 71 -2.80 -1.38 -12.27
CA LYS A 71 -3.58 -1.69 -11.06
C LYS A 71 -3.11 -0.84 -9.88
N GLN A 72 -1.80 -0.64 -9.72
CA GLN A 72 -1.24 0.22 -8.69
C GLN A 72 -1.70 1.67 -8.89
N LEU A 73 -1.66 2.20 -10.11
CA LEU A 73 -2.14 3.55 -10.42
C LEU A 73 -3.65 3.68 -10.16
N GLN A 74 -4.46 2.70 -10.58
CA GLN A 74 -5.90 2.66 -10.31
C GLN A 74 -6.20 2.62 -8.80
N SER A 75 -5.40 1.90 -8.01
CA SER A 75 -5.56 1.83 -6.55
C SER A 75 -5.29 3.15 -5.83
N GLN A 76 -4.63 4.13 -6.47
CA GLN A 76 -4.43 5.47 -5.91
C GLN A 76 -5.74 6.27 -5.81
N ILE A 77 -6.80 5.82 -6.49
CA ILE A 77 -8.16 6.35 -6.35
C ILE A 77 -8.98 5.26 -5.66
N ASN A 78 -9.45 5.51 -4.44
CA ASN A 78 -10.46 4.66 -3.80
C ASN A 78 -11.85 5.01 -4.39
N PRO A 79 -12.41 4.20 -5.31
CA PRO A 79 -13.65 4.58 -6.01
C PRO A 79 -14.84 4.58 -5.04
N HIS A 80 -14.85 3.64 -4.10
CA HIS A 80 -15.91 3.53 -3.09
C HIS A 80 -15.98 4.79 -2.21
N PHE A 81 -14.83 5.27 -1.76
CA PHE A 81 -14.76 6.53 -0.99
C PHE A 81 -15.32 7.71 -1.78
N LEU A 82 -14.97 7.83 -3.08
CA LEU A 82 -15.50 8.88 -3.94
C LEU A 82 -17.03 8.80 -4.08
N TYR A 83 -17.55 7.59 -4.35
CA TYR A 83 -19.00 7.37 -4.45
C TYR A 83 -19.72 7.77 -3.16
N ASN A 84 -19.18 7.43 -1.99
CA ASN A 84 -19.76 7.80 -0.70
C ASN A 84 -19.80 9.32 -0.50
N CYS A 85 -18.74 10.02 -0.89
CA CYS A 85 -18.72 11.48 -0.81
C CYS A 85 -19.76 12.13 -1.72
N LEU A 86 -19.91 11.63 -2.96
CA LEU A 86 -20.89 12.12 -3.91
C LEU A 86 -22.33 11.83 -3.46
N ALA A 87 -22.59 10.63 -2.93
CA ALA A 87 -23.87 10.25 -2.37
C ALA A 87 -24.25 11.14 -1.18
N PHE A 88 -23.30 11.42 -0.29
CA PHE A 88 -23.49 12.38 0.80
C PHE A 88 -23.85 13.78 0.27
N MET A 89 -23.11 14.31 -0.71
CA MET A 89 -23.43 15.63 -1.28
C MET A 89 -24.81 15.67 -1.94
N LYS A 90 -25.22 14.58 -2.62
CA LYS A 90 -26.58 14.45 -3.14
C LYS A 90 -27.62 14.54 -2.02
N SER A 91 -27.43 13.81 -0.92
CA SER A 91 -28.33 13.88 0.23
C SER A 91 -28.37 15.27 0.86
N MET A 92 -27.22 15.94 0.98
CA MET A 92 -27.17 17.32 1.49
C MET A 92 -27.85 18.31 0.54
N ALA A 93 -27.79 18.09 -0.77
CA ALA A 93 -28.50 18.92 -1.75
C ALA A 93 -30.03 18.79 -1.61
N VAL A 94 -30.54 17.57 -1.36
CA VAL A 94 -31.96 17.35 -1.08
C VAL A 94 -32.40 18.01 0.22
N LEU A 95 -31.51 18.08 1.22
CA LEU A 95 -31.76 18.74 2.50
C LEU A 95 -31.47 20.26 2.46
N GLU A 96 -31.07 20.80 1.30
CA GLU A 96 -30.67 22.21 1.11
C GLU A 96 -29.50 22.67 2.02
N GLU A 97 -28.68 21.72 2.48
CA GLU A 97 -27.51 21.93 3.37
C GLU A 97 -26.28 22.36 2.55
N LYS A 98 -26.32 23.60 2.02
CA LYS A 98 -25.29 24.14 1.13
C LYS A 98 -23.89 24.15 1.74
N GLU A 99 -23.78 24.46 3.01
CA GLU A 99 -22.52 24.54 3.76
C GLU A 99 -21.83 23.17 3.81
N ALA A 100 -22.59 22.10 4.00
CA ALA A 100 -22.07 20.74 4.03
C ALA A 100 -21.53 20.30 2.66
N ILE A 101 -22.21 20.68 1.57
CA ILE A 101 -21.76 20.41 0.19
C ILE A 101 -20.45 21.14 -0.10
N ILE A 102 -20.36 22.43 0.25
CA ILE A 102 -19.14 23.23 0.06
C ILE A 102 -17.99 22.64 0.88
N ALA A 103 -18.23 22.34 2.17
CA ALA A 103 -17.21 21.76 3.05
C ALA A 103 -16.69 20.40 2.54
N MET A 104 -17.60 19.54 2.06
CA MET A 104 -17.25 18.26 1.43
C MET A 104 -16.41 18.48 0.17
N SER A 105 -16.87 19.34 -0.74
CA SER A 105 -16.20 19.63 -2.02
C SER A 105 -14.77 20.15 -1.84
N VAL A 106 -14.57 21.09 -0.90
CA VAL A 106 -13.25 21.65 -0.60
C VAL A 106 -12.32 20.60 -0.02
N SER A 107 -12.80 19.80 0.94
CA SER A 107 -11.98 18.76 1.59
C SER A 107 -11.61 17.65 0.59
N LEU A 108 -12.58 17.24 -0.23
CA LEU A 108 -12.40 16.24 -1.28
C LEU A 108 -11.41 16.70 -2.36
N SER A 109 -11.51 17.96 -2.79
CA SER A 109 -10.56 18.56 -3.75
C SER A 109 -9.13 18.58 -3.20
N LYS A 110 -8.95 19.00 -1.94
CA LYS A 110 -7.63 19.01 -1.28
C LYS A 110 -7.06 17.60 -1.13
N TYR A 111 -7.89 16.63 -0.73
CA TYR A 111 -7.52 15.24 -0.59
C TYR A 111 -7.03 14.65 -1.93
N TYR A 112 -7.84 14.72 -2.98
CA TYR A 112 -7.46 14.15 -4.28
C TYR A 112 -6.30 14.89 -4.94
N ARG A 113 -6.22 16.21 -4.82
CA ARG A 113 -5.06 16.98 -5.30
C ARG A 113 -3.76 16.50 -4.65
N TYR A 114 -3.81 16.13 -3.37
CA TYR A 114 -2.64 15.56 -2.71
C TYR A 114 -2.37 14.13 -3.16
N THR A 115 -3.36 13.23 -3.17
CA THR A 115 -3.18 11.79 -3.48
C THR A 115 -2.77 11.53 -4.94
N THR A 116 -3.10 12.43 -5.87
CA THR A 116 -2.73 12.31 -7.30
C THR A 116 -1.40 12.96 -7.67
N ARG A 117 -0.77 13.72 -6.77
CA ARG A 117 0.59 14.23 -7.00
C ARG A 117 1.59 13.07 -7.03
N ASN A 118 2.38 12.98 -8.10
CA ASN A 118 3.32 11.87 -8.33
C ASN A 118 4.80 12.27 -8.23
N GLU A 119 5.09 13.53 -7.90
CA GLU A 119 6.44 14.11 -8.09
C GLU A 119 7.37 13.98 -6.87
N GLN A 120 6.84 13.66 -5.68
CA GLN A 120 7.62 13.68 -4.43
C GLN A 120 7.48 12.36 -3.66
N GLN A 121 8.60 11.65 -3.46
CA GLN A 121 8.66 10.42 -2.66
C GLN A 121 8.69 10.69 -1.14
N LEU A 122 9.25 11.84 -0.75
CA LEU A 122 9.34 12.31 0.63
C LEU A 122 8.57 13.63 0.76
N VAL A 123 7.82 13.73 1.85
CA VAL A 123 6.97 14.87 2.19
C VAL A 123 7.17 15.20 3.67
N SER A 124 6.88 16.45 4.05
CA SER A 124 6.88 16.81 5.47
C SER A 124 5.74 16.11 6.21
N VAL A 125 5.92 15.83 7.50
CA VAL A 125 4.83 15.35 8.39
C VAL A 125 3.65 16.32 8.34
N ARG A 126 3.91 17.63 8.25
CA ARG A 126 2.87 18.67 8.10
C ARG A 126 1.97 18.42 6.87
N GLU A 127 2.58 18.13 5.73
CA GLU A 127 1.84 17.86 4.49
C GLU A 127 1.02 16.59 4.57
N GLU A 128 1.59 15.52 5.12
CA GLU A 128 0.90 14.25 5.33
C GLU A 128 -0.26 14.40 6.34
N MET A 129 -0.07 15.17 7.41
CA MET A 129 -1.12 15.47 8.38
C MET A 129 -2.23 16.34 7.79
N ALA A 130 -1.91 17.28 6.91
CA ALA A 130 -2.93 18.05 6.20
C ALA A 130 -3.80 17.12 5.31
N LEU A 131 -3.22 16.10 4.67
CA LEU A 131 -4.00 15.07 3.97
C LEU A 131 -4.93 14.33 4.94
N VAL A 132 -4.39 13.85 6.06
CA VAL A 132 -5.14 13.12 7.10
C VAL A 132 -6.30 13.96 7.65
N GLU A 133 -6.08 15.25 7.91
CA GLU A 133 -7.12 16.17 8.39
C GLU A 133 -8.26 16.34 7.36
N ASN A 134 -7.93 16.49 6.07
CA ASN A 134 -8.95 16.56 5.03
C ASN A 134 -9.77 15.25 4.96
N TYR A 135 -9.11 14.10 5.07
CA TYR A 135 -9.79 12.80 5.12
C TYR A 135 -10.71 12.67 6.34
N LEU A 136 -10.22 13.02 7.53
CA LEU A 136 -10.99 12.98 8.77
C LEU A 136 -12.17 13.97 8.75
N ARG A 137 -12.02 15.11 8.09
CA ARG A 137 -13.11 16.07 7.88
C ARG A 137 -14.19 15.50 6.98
N ILE A 138 -13.83 14.84 5.88
CA ILE A 138 -14.78 14.14 5.00
C ILE A 138 -15.56 13.08 5.78
N GLN A 139 -14.85 12.27 6.56
CA GLN A 139 -15.47 11.21 7.37
C GLN A 139 -16.33 11.78 8.50
N GLY A 140 -15.91 12.87 9.14
CA GLY A 140 -16.68 13.56 10.18
C GLY A 140 -17.99 14.17 9.66
N LEU A 141 -18.02 14.65 8.41
CA LEU A 141 -19.26 15.12 7.78
C LEU A 141 -20.27 13.98 7.59
N GLN A 142 -19.80 12.78 7.24
CA GLN A 142 -20.64 11.59 7.05
C GLN A 142 -21.02 10.93 8.39
N MET A 143 -20.13 10.99 9.38
CA MET A 143 -20.27 10.35 10.69
C MET A 143 -20.18 11.38 11.81
N LYS A 144 -21.30 12.00 12.17
CA LYS A 144 -21.36 12.99 13.28
C LYS A 144 -20.88 12.43 14.63
N ARG A 145 -20.80 11.10 14.79
CA ARG A 145 -20.32 10.40 15.98
C ARG A 145 -18.79 10.24 16.07
N LEU A 146 -18.05 10.71 15.06
CA LEU A 146 -16.59 10.61 15.01
C LEU A 146 -15.95 11.80 15.74
N SER A 147 -15.12 11.50 16.73
CA SER A 147 -14.29 12.48 17.44
C SER A 147 -12.82 12.27 17.09
N VAL A 148 -12.08 13.36 16.87
CA VAL A 148 -10.69 13.32 16.45
C VAL A 148 -9.84 14.16 17.40
N SER A 149 -8.68 13.64 17.78
CA SER A 149 -7.66 14.35 18.56
C SER A 149 -6.28 14.09 17.95
N ILE A 150 -5.56 15.16 17.67
CA ILE A 150 -4.22 15.12 17.08
C ILE A 150 -3.28 15.83 18.06
N GLU A 151 -2.27 15.10 18.54
CA GLU A 151 -1.26 15.60 19.47
C GLU A 151 0.13 15.35 18.85
N LEU A 152 0.65 16.37 18.18
CA LEU A 152 1.95 16.31 17.51
C LEU A 152 2.83 17.48 17.97
N PRO A 153 4.06 17.22 18.46
CA PRO A 153 5.04 18.26 18.71
C PRO A 153 5.43 18.99 17.42
N ASP A 154 5.54 20.32 17.46
CA ASP A 154 5.95 21.13 16.30
C ASP A 154 7.27 20.68 15.68
N ALA A 155 8.20 20.19 16.51
CA ALA A 155 9.50 19.66 16.08
C ALA A 155 9.40 18.44 15.14
N LEU A 156 8.24 17.78 15.07
CA LEU A 156 7.96 16.69 14.12
C LEU A 156 7.43 17.18 12.77
N LEU A 157 6.75 18.33 12.72
CA LEU A 157 5.99 18.76 11.55
C LEU A 157 6.86 18.93 10.30
N ASP A 158 8.10 19.37 10.47
CA ASP A 158 9.02 19.62 9.36
C ASP A 158 9.93 18.42 9.04
N LYS A 159 9.72 17.27 9.71
CA LYS A 159 10.44 16.03 9.38
C LYS A 159 9.93 15.43 8.08
N GLN A 160 10.85 14.87 7.31
CA GLN A 160 10.54 14.20 6.05
C GLN A 160 10.19 12.74 6.31
N ILE A 161 9.05 12.31 5.77
CA ILE A 161 8.55 10.93 5.82
C ILE A 161 8.15 10.48 4.42
N PRO A 162 8.12 9.17 4.14
CA PRO A 162 7.49 8.64 2.94
C PRO A 162 6.04 9.13 2.82
N ARG A 163 5.67 9.55 1.61
CA ARG A 163 4.31 10.01 1.30
C ARG A 163 3.30 8.86 1.44
N LEU A 164 2.08 9.19 1.91
CA LEU A 164 0.99 8.24 2.17
C LEU A 164 1.39 7.18 3.22
N LEU A 165 2.23 7.52 4.18
CA LEU A 165 2.60 6.62 5.28
C LEU A 165 1.55 6.63 6.39
N ILE A 166 0.96 7.78 6.71
CA ILE A 166 0.05 7.93 7.85
C ILE A 166 -1.39 7.64 7.42
N GLN A 167 -1.76 8.09 6.22
CA GLN A 167 -3.11 7.95 5.69
C GLN A 167 -3.64 6.51 5.75
N PRO A 168 -2.95 5.46 5.25
CA PRO A 168 -3.50 4.09 5.25
C PRO A 168 -3.80 3.57 6.66
N VAL A 169 -3.03 4.01 7.66
CA VAL A 169 -3.24 3.62 9.06
C VAL A 169 -4.52 4.26 9.60
N VAL A 170 -4.75 5.54 9.28
CA VAL A 170 -5.96 6.26 9.69
C VAL A 170 -7.20 5.72 8.96
N GLU A 171 -7.08 5.43 7.67
CA GLU A 171 -8.15 4.79 6.88
C GLU A 171 -8.55 3.45 7.49
N ASN A 172 -7.56 2.58 7.77
CA ASN A 172 -7.81 1.29 8.39
C ASN A 172 -8.48 1.43 9.76
N ALA A 173 -8.08 2.43 10.56
CA ALA A 173 -8.67 2.69 11.87
C ALA A 173 -10.15 3.10 11.77
N ILE A 174 -10.55 3.80 10.70
CA ILE A 174 -11.95 4.18 10.46
C ILE A 174 -12.74 3.00 9.91
N VAL A 175 -12.31 2.46 8.77
CA VAL A 175 -13.05 1.43 8.02
C VAL A 175 -13.21 0.15 8.82
N HIS A 176 -12.16 -0.30 9.50
CA HIS A 176 -12.22 -1.54 10.28
C HIS A 176 -12.49 -1.31 11.77
N GLY A 177 -12.13 -0.14 12.30
CA GLY A 177 -12.25 0.15 13.73
C GLY A 177 -13.56 0.81 14.16
N ILE A 178 -14.11 1.70 13.33
CA ILE A 178 -15.22 2.60 13.71
C ILE A 178 -16.47 2.36 12.87
N GLU A 179 -16.34 2.21 11.55
CA GLU A 179 -17.48 2.02 10.63
C GLU A 179 -18.37 0.83 11.01
N PRO A 180 -17.84 -0.34 11.44
CA PRO A 180 -18.67 -1.49 11.86
C PRO A 180 -19.36 -1.29 13.21
N CYS A 181 -19.05 -0.22 13.95
CA CYS A 181 -19.56 0.03 15.29
C CYS A 181 -20.61 1.14 15.27
N GLU A 182 -21.78 0.91 15.86
CA GLU A 182 -22.84 1.91 15.91
C GLU A 182 -22.60 3.04 16.93
N THR A 183 -21.66 2.83 17.85
CA THR A 183 -21.32 3.76 18.95
C THR A 183 -20.35 4.86 18.54
N ALA A 184 -20.26 5.91 19.36
CA ALA A 184 -19.32 7.01 19.14
C ALA A 184 -17.87 6.50 19.03
N GLY A 185 -17.18 6.93 17.98
CA GLY A 185 -15.81 6.54 17.67
C GLY A 185 -14.85 7.69 17.96
N ARG A 186 -13.68 7.38 18.52
CA ARG A 186 -12.62 8.37 18.76
C ARG A 186 -11.32 7.94 18.11
N ILE A 187 -10.72 8.83 17.33
CA ILE A 187 -9.38 8.67 16.75
C ILE A 187 -8.42 9.58 17.49
N VAL A 188 -7.31 9.01 17.95
CA VAL A 188 -6.22 9.74 18.59
C VAL A 188 -4.94 9.50 17.80
N ILE A 189 -4.32 10.57 17.29
CA ILE A 189 -3.05 10.55 16.58
C ILE A 189 -2.00 11.20 17.47
N ARG A 190 -0.94 10.47 17.83
CA ARG A 190 0.16 10.95 18.68
C ARG A 190 1.50 10.73 18.02
N GLY A 191 2.41 11.68 18.21
CA GLY A 191 3.78 11.60 17.71
C GLY A 191 4.80 11.92 18.79
N GLU A 192 5.88 11.16 18.83
CA GLU A 192 6.99 11.34 19.77
C GLU A 192 8.34 11.26 19.04
N LEU A 193 9.29 12.08 19.46
CA LEU A 193 10.68 11.99 19.00
C LEU A 193 11.41 10.91 19.81
N GLY A 194 11.89 9.85 19.14
CA GLY A 194 12.74 8.87 19.80
C GLY A 194 14.09 9.49 20.20
N GLY A 195 14.42 9.45 21.49
CA GLY A 195 15.77 9.78 21.95
C GLY A 195 16.81 8.79 21.42
N ARG A 196 18.04 9.24 21.18
CA ARG A 196 19.17 8.34 20.89
C ARG A 196 19.49 7.54 22.16
N GLY A 197 18.94 6.34 22.25
CA GLY A 197 19.28 5.36 23.26
C GLY A 197 18.95 4.00 22.68
N GLU A 198 19.85 3.04 22.84
CA GLU A 198 19.67 1.64 22.47
C GLU A 198 18.23 1.20 22.70
N HIS A 199 17.64 0.59 21.67
CA HIS A 199 16.30 0.02 21.72
C HIS A 199 16.25 -1.13 22.74
N ASP A 200 16.17 -0.82 24.04
CA ASP A 200 15.64 -1.75 25.02
C ASP A 200 14.12 -1.78 24.88
N CYS A 201 13.65 -2.59 23.94
CA CYS A 201 12.25 -2.89 23.66
C CYS A 201 11.46 -3.41 24.89
N ARG A 202 12.09 -3.60 26.07
CA ARG A 202 11.43 -4.09 27.29
C ARG A 202 10.96 -3.00 28.26
N ARG A 203 11.50 -1.76 28.23
CA ARG A 203 11.12 -0.72 29.21
C ARG A 203 9.79 -0.02 28.93
N GLY A 204 9.33 0.02 27.68
CA GLY A 204 8.03 0.59 27.30
C GLY A 204 6.78 -0.19 27.76
N ARG A 205 6.94 -1.27 28.54
CA ARG A 205 5.81 -1.98 29.18
C ARG A 205 5.41 -1.36 30.52
N ARG A 206 6.29 -0.65 31.22
CA ARG A 206 6.05 -0.25 32.63
C ARG A 206 5.36 1.10 32.81
N ASN A 207 5.58 2.09 31.96
CA ASN A 207 5.00 3.44 32.14
C ASN A 207 3.66 3.68 31.43
N TRP A 208 3.02 2.64 30.86
CA TRP A 208 1.79 2.79 30.05
C TRP A 208 0.56 2.21 30.75
N ALA A 209 0.68 1.97 32.06
CA ALA A 209 -0.35 1.42 32.92
C ALA A 209 -0.31 2.10 34.30
N ASP A 210 -0.31 3.43 34.35
CA ASP A 210 -0.63 4.12 35.60
C ASP A 210 -1.65 5.23 35.36
N GLY A 211 -2.76 5.05 36.08
CA GLY A 211 -4.04 5.72 35.95
C GLY A 211 -5.15 4.87 36.57
N GLY A 212 -4.94 4.40 37.81
CA GLY A 212 -6.02 4.01 38.72
C GLY A 212 -6.44 2.53 38.77
N SER A 213 -5.71 1.75 39.58
CA SER A 213 -6.21 0.81 40.61
C SER A 213 -7.19 -0.33 40.23
N ALA A 214 -6.71 -1.57 40.18
CA ALA A 214 -7.17 -2.69 41.03
C ALA A 214 -6.40 -3.99 40.74
N LYS A 215 -6.35 -4.84 41.77
CA LYS A 215 -5.34 -5.86 42.07
C LYS A 215 -5.47 -7.16 41.24
N ARG A 216 -4.35 -7.90 41.25
CA ARG A 216 -4.17 -9.29 40.82
C ARG A 216 -5.34 -10.22 41.19
N ALA A 217 -5.76 -11.05 40.24
CA ALA A 217 -5.68 -12.51 40.32
C ALA A 217 -6.01 -13.10 38.93
N VAL A 218 -5.19 -14.03 38.45
CA VAL A 218 -5.48 -14.91 37.31
C VAL A 218 -5.92 -16.24 37.89
N PRO A 219 -7.00 -16.84 37.37
CA PRO A 219 -6.88 -18.22 36.94
C PRO A 219 -7.15 -18.39 35.44
N GLN A 220 -6.43 -19.34 34.84
CA GLN A 220 -6.56 -19.81 33.47
C GLN A 220 -7.91 -20.52 33.25
N ASP A 221 -8.60 -20.21 32.15
CA ASP A 221 -9.16 -21.20 31.21
C ASP A 221 -9.93 -20.54 30.03
N GLN A 222 -9.35 -20.65 28.83
CA GLN A 222 -9.88 -20.57 27.44
C GLN A 222 -10.94 -19.47 27.04
N PRO A 223 -11.37 -19.40 25.76
CA PRO A 223 -10.75 -18.54 24.75
C PRO A 223 -11.71 -17.41 24.31
N ALA A 224 -11.27 -16.15 24.40
CA ALA A 224 -12.06 -15.01 23.90
C ALA A 224 -11.25 -14.19 22.90
N ALA A 225 -11.69 -14.24 21.63
CA ALA A 225 -11.29 -13.33 20.58
C ALA A 225 -11.54 -11.88 21.03
N HIS A 226 -10.48 -11.13 21.32
CA HIS A 226 -10.54 -9.72 21.70
C HIS A 226 -9.56 -8.92 20.83
N GLY A 227 -10.12 -8.28 19.80
CA GLY A 227 -9.43 -7.34 18.93
C GLY A 227 -8.94 -6.13 19.72
N ARG A 228 -7.68 -6.18 20.15
CA ARG A 228 -6.88 -5.03 20.54
C ARG A 228 -5.86 -4.79 19.43
N ASP A 229 -6.25 -4.15 18.34
CA ASP A 229 -5.28 -3.72 17.34
C ASP A 229 -4.44 -2.56 17.89
N ARG A 230 -3.37 -2.93 18.58
CA ARG A 230 -2.23 -2.07 18.90
C ARG A 230 -1.22 -2.24 17.78
N LEU A 231 -1.41 -1.54 16.67
CA LEU A 231 -0.38 -1.48 15.65
C LEU A 231 0.70 -0.48 16.10
N ARG A 232 1.77 -0.98 16.71
CA ARG A 232 3.02 -0.21 16.85
C ARG A 232 3.73 -0.29 15.50
N LEU A 233 3.88 0.85 14.82
CA LEU A 233 4.83 0.99 13.72
C LEU A 233 6.24 0.88 14.32
N VAL A 234 6.74 -0.35 14.42
CA VAL A 234 8.18 -0.62 14.43
C VAL A 234 8.58 -0.66 12.97
N GLU A 235 9.56 0.15 12.59
CA GLU A 235 10.22 0.11 11.28
C GLU A 235 10.45 -1.34 10.83
N ARG A 236 9.58 -1.81 9.95
CA ARG A 236 9.90 -2.82 8.94
C ARG A 236 9.60 -2.24 7.57
N ALA A 237 10.09 -1.02 7.33
CA ALA A 237 10.45 -0.61 5.98
C ALA A 237 11.68 -1.42 5.61
N SER A 238 11.43 -2.54 4.93
CA SER A 238 12.43 -3.45 4.40
C SER A 238 13.50 -2.69 3.59
N ALA A 239 14.76 -2.94 3.91
CA ALA A 239 15.87 -2.97 2.95
C ALA A 239 16.12 -1.76 2.02
N ALA A 240 15.87 -0.52 2.44
CA ALA A 240 16.42 0.65 1.74
C ALA A 240 17.01 1.63 2.76
N ARG A 241 18.34 1.82 2.71
CA ARG A 241 19.11 2.77 3.52
C ARG A 241 18.61 4.20 3.27
N LEU A 242 17.58 4.65 3.98
CA LEU A 242 17.12 6.04 3.99
C LEU A 242 17.75 6.79 5.18
N PRO A 243 18.30 7.99 4.99
CA PRO A 243 19.05 8.70 6.01
C PRO A 243 18.10 9.49 6.93
N VAL A 244 17.31 8.80 7.77
CA VAL A 244 16.56 9.47 8.84
C VAL A 244 17.49 9.60 10.06
N ARG A 245 17.97 10.82 10.34
CA ARG A 245 18.95 11.09 11.41
C ARG A 245 18.46 10.84 12.85
N ARG A 246 17.14 10.65 13.08
CA ARG A 246 16.50 10.28 14.37
C ARG A 246 15.17 9.54 14.13
N PRO A 247 14.88 8.44 14.85
CA PRO A 247 13.62 7.71 14.68
C PRO A 247 12.42 8.55 15.14
N VAL A 248 11.37 8.60 14.31
CA VAL A 248 10.08 9.23 14.62
C VAL A 248 9.10 8.13 15.01
N GLY A 249 8.51 8.23 16.21
CA GLY A 249 7.44 7.34 16.64
C GLY A 249 6.09 7.97 16.35
N LEU A 250 5.25 7.33 15.54
CA LEU A 250 3.87 7.75 15.33
C LEU A 250 2.91 6.63 15.74
N ALA A 251 1.88 6.96 16.51
CA ALA A 251 0.86 6.03 16.95
C ALA A 251 -0.54 6.56 16.64
N VAL A 252 -1.35 5.73 15.99
CA VAL A 252 -2.78 5.98 15.77
C VAL A 252 -3.57 4.99 16.60
N ARG A 253 -4.55 5.47 17.37
CA ARG A 253 -5.42 4.62 18.19
C ARG A 253 -6.87 4.96 17.92
N SER A 254 -7.68 3.94 17.60
CA SER A 254 -9.12 4.02 17.68
C SER A 254 -9.60 3.60 19.07
N LEU A 255 -10.53 4.38 19.64
CA LEU A 255 -11.18 4.13 20.91
C LEU A 255 -12.69 4.11 20.66
N ARG A 256 -13.36 3.08 21.20
CA ARG A 256 -14.83 3.00 21.20
C ARG A 256 -15.35 3.72 22.44
N GLY A 257 -16.41 4.53 22.29
CA GLY A 257 -17.13 5.09 23.42
C GLY A 257 -17.75 3.98 24.28
N ARG A 258 -17.65 4.10 25.63
CA ARG A 258 -18.45 3.26 26.53
C ARG A 258 -19.92 3.67 26.40
N ARG A 259 -20.85 2.71 26.45
CA ARG A 259 -22.28 2.99 26.60
C ARG A 259 -22.48 3.87 27.83
N ALA A 260 -23.28 4.91 27.70
CA ALA A 260 -23.76 5.73 28.80
C ALA A 260 -24.94 5.02 29.50
N ASP A 261 -24.73 3.77 29.92
CA ASP A 261 -25.71 2.98 30.69
C ASP A 261 -24.96 2.35 31.87
N ASP A 262 -24.59 3.17 32.86
CA ASP A 262 -24.18 2.73 34.20
C ASP A 262 -24.40 3.91 35.18
N HIS A 263 -25.63 4.44 35.18
CA HIS A 263 -26.16 5.24 36.29
C HIS A 263 -27.41 4.54 36.80
N SER A 264 -27.23 3.47 37.58
CA SER A 264 -28.23 2.92 38.52
C SER A 264 -27.69 1.69 39.25
N ALA A 265 -26.70 1.89 40.13
CA ALA A 265 -26.39 0.94 41.21
C ALA A 265 -25.51 1.58 42.29
N LEU A 266 -26.03 2.63 42.94
CA LEU A 266 -25.66 2.96 44.31
C LEU A 266 -26.96 3.29 45.04
N ALA A 267 -27.52 2.25 45.66
CA ALA A 267 -28.31 2.39 46.88
C ALA A 267 -27.34 2.50 48.05
#